data_AF-A0A4P9WW24-F1
#
_entry.id   AF-A0A4P9WW24-F1
#
_cell.length_a   1.000
_cell.length_b   1.000
_cell.length_c   1.000
_cell.angle_alpha   90.00
_cell.angle_beta   90.00
_cell.angle_gamma   90.00
#
_symmetry.space_group_name_H-M   'P 1'
#
loop_
_entity.id
_entity.type
_entity.pdbx_description
1 polymer ?
#
loop_
_entity_poly.entity_id
_entity_poly.type
_entity_poly.pdbx_seq_one_letter_code
_entity_poly.pdbx_strand_id
1 'polypeptide(L)'
;QYVIVACSALKPSYRAILRDEAEHPRPEEGINAKHRVDFVYLDAPQAVLEARVGARTGHYMHRNMVASQIQTLELPAPDQTNDCVITVDATKPIEEVVRSAATQL
;
A
#
# COMPACT_ATOMS: atom_id res chain seq x y z
N GLN A 1 -12.07 17.07 0.92
CA GLN A 1 -12.55 15.71 0.60
C GLN A 1 -11.35 14.78 0.59
N TYR A 2 -11.49 13.58 1.13
CA TYR A 2 -10.43 12.56 1.11
C TYR A 2 -10.83 11.43 0.17
N VAL A 3 -9.85 10.84 -0.49
CA VAL A 3 -10.03 9.65 -1.34
C VAL A 3 -9.14 8.56 -0.76
N ILE A 4 -9.72 7.37 -0.56
CA ILE A 4 -8.98 6.18 -0.11
C ILE A 4 -8.97 5.21 -1.29
N VAL A 5 -7.78 4.75 -1.66
CA VAL A 5 -7.58 3.84 -2.79
C VAL A 5 -6.81 2.62 -2.30
N ALA A 6 -7.27 1.43 -2.67
CA ALA A 6 -6.49 0.20 -2.49
C ALA A 6 -5.54 0.04 -3.69
N CYS A 7 -4.24 0.13 -3.45
CA CYS A 7 -3.20 -0.07 -4.45
C CYS A 7 -2.05 -0.88 -3.83
N SER A 8 -1.46 -1.81 -4.59
CA SER A 8 -0.34 -2.62 -4.08
C SER A 8 0.94 -1.81 -3.90
N ALA A 9 1.19 -0.83 -4.78
CA ALA A 9 2.29 0.15 -4.70
C ALA A 9 3.63 -0.42 -4.18
N LEU A 10 3.97 -1.63 -4.65
CA LEU A 10 5.01 -2.50 -4.07
C LEU A 10 6.43 -1.94 -4.17
N LYS A 11 6.66 -1.01 -5.09
CA LYS A 11 7.98 -0.44 -5.38
C LYS A 11 8.02 1.06 -5.08
N PRO A 12 9.17 1.63 -4.68
CA PRO A 12 9.36 3.07 -4.52
C PRO A 12 8.96 3.85 -5.78
N SER A 13 9.30 3.34 -6.96
CA SER A 13 8.93 3.97 -8.24
C SER A 13 7.42 4.06 -8.45
N TYR A 14 6.65 3.08 -7.98
CA TYR A 14 5.18 3.12 -8.06
C TYR A 14 4.60 4.17 -7.12
N ARG A 15 5.18 4.33 -5.92
CA ARG A 15 4.79 5.35 -4.96
C ARG A 15 5.11 6.76 -5.46
N ALA A 16 6.28 6.96 -6.07
CA ALA A 16 6.67 8.22 -6.69
C ALA A 16 5.70 8.66 -7.81
N ILE A 17 5.24 7.73 -8.66
CA ILE A 17 4.22 8.03 -9.68
C ILE A 17 2.91 8.50 -9.04
N LEU A 18 2.47 7.84 -7.97
CA LEU A 18 1.23 8.21 -7.26
C LEU A 18 1.34 9.55 -6.52
N ARG A 19 2.56 9.99 -6.18
CA ARG A 19 2.83 11.31 -5.61
C ARG A 19 2.97 12.42 -6.66
N ASP A 20 2.90 12.09 -7.94
CA ASP A 20 3.23 13.02 -9.03
C ASP A 20 4.69 13.54 -8.94
N GLU A 21 5.59 12.74 -8.33
CA GLU A 21 7.03 13.00 -8.28
C GLU A 21 7.76 12.46 -9.53
N ALA A 22 7.05 11.74 -10.40
CA ALA A 22 7.57 11.28 -11.67
C ALA A 22 7.65 12.45 -12.67
N GLU A 23 8.74 12.56 -13.42
CA GLU A 23 9.09 13.65 -14.36
C GLU A 23 8.11 13.86 -15.56
N HIS A 24 6.91 13.29 -15.53
CA HIS A 24 5.89 13.42 -16.56
C HIS A 24 4.60 14.03 -16.00
N PRO A 25 4.58 15.35 -15.73
CA PRO A 25 3.34 16.04 -15.44
C PRO A 25 2.46 15.91 -16.69
N ARG A 26 1.32 15.21 -16.58
CA ARG A 26 0.30 15.30 -17.62
C ARG A 26 -0.16 16.76 -17.65
N PRO A 27 0.01 17.51 -18.75
CA PRO A 27 -0.18 18.96 -18.72
C PRO A 27 -1.65 19.39 -18.58
N GLU A 28 -2.60 18.46 -18.63
CA GLU A 28 -4.01 18.80 -18.88
C GLU A 28 -4.98 18.20 -17.86
N GLU A 29 -4.54 17.21 -17.07
CA GLU A 29 -5.33 16.54 -16.02
C GLU A 29 -4.41 16.10 -14.86
N GLY A 30 -3.57 17.01 -14.37
CA GLY A 30 -2.72 16.74 -13.21
C GLY A 30 -3.58 16.63 -11.95
N ILE A 31 -3.42 15.53 -11.19
CA ILE A 31 -3.77 15.52 -9.77
C ILE A 31 -2.86 16.58 -9.15
N ASN A 32 -3.38 17.81 -9.05
CA ASN A 32 -2.64 18.99 -8.63
C ASN A 32 -1.64 18.64 -7.52
N ALA A 33 -0.41 19.14 -7.63
CA ALA A 33 0.67 19.15 -6.62
C ALA A 33 0.29 19.75 -5.24
N LYS A 34 -1.01 19.90 -4.97
CA LYS A 34 -1.66 20.29 -3.73
C LYS A 34 -2.20 19.12 -2.91
N HIS A 35 -2.18 17.90 -3.41
CA HIS A 35 -2.74 16.75 -2.69
C HIS A 35 -1.64 15.93 -2.03
N ARG A 36 -1.66 15.91 -0.69
CA ARG A 36 -0.82 15.02 0.12
C ARG A 36 -1.25 13.58 -0.14
N VAL A 37 -0.32 12.72 -0.56
CA VAL A 37 -0.53 11.28 -0.74
C VAL A 37 0.29 10.53 0.30
N ASP A 38 -0.41 9.99 1.30
CA ASP A 38 0.16 9.12 2.33
C ASP A 38 -0.12 7.65 2.00
N PHE A 39 0.81 6.78 2.34
CA PHE A 39 0.68 5.35 2.12
C PHE A 39 0.51 4.61 3.44
N VAL A 40 -0.41 3.65 3.46
CA VAL A 40 -0.57 2.71 4.56
C VAL A 40 -0.09 1.35 4.10
N TYR A 41 1.09 0.95 4.57
CA TYR A 41 1.62 -0.38 4.35
C TYR A 41 1.06 -1.34 5.41
N LEU A 42 0.22 -2.28 4.96
CA LEU A 42 -0.37 -3.32 5.79
C LEU A 42 0.57 -4.52 5.87
N ASP A 43 1.36 -4.59 6.92
CA ASP A 43 2.36 -5.63 7.12
C ASP A 43 1.75 -6.88 7.74
N ALA A 44 1.97 -8.03 7.13
CA ALA A 44 1.62 -9.32 7.70
C ALA A 44 2.55 -10.42 7.14
N PRO A 45 2.86 -11.45 7.95
CA PRO A 45 3.64 -12.59 7.48
C PRO A 45 2.97 -13.29 6.29
N GLN A 46 3.79 -13.82 5.37
CA GLN A 46 3.32 -14.54 4.18
C GLN A 46 2.26 -15.61 4.52
N ALA A 47 2.50 -16.41 5.56
CA ALA A 47 1.57 -17.46 5.97
C ALA A 47 0.18 -16.91 6.37
N VAL A 48 0.12 -15.74 7.00
CA VAL A 48 -1.15 -15.09 7.37
C VAL A 48 -1.88 -14.60 6.12
N LEU A 49 -1.14 -14.00 5.17
CA LEU A 49 -1.69 -13.54 3.91
C LEU A 49 -2.25 -14.70 3.08
N GLU A 50 -1.50 -15.78 2.93
CA GLU A 50 -1.91 -16.99 2.22
C GLU A 50 -3.15 -17.64 2.84
N ALA A 51 -3.23 -17.73 4.18
CA ALA A 51 -4.39 -18.26 4.86
C ALA A 51 -5.65 -17.40 4.61
N ARG A 52 -5.55 -16.08 4.69
CA ARG A 52 -6.67 -15.15 4.45
C ARG A 52 -7.15 -15.18 3.01
N VAL A 53 -6.21 -15.23 2.08
CA VAL A 53 -6.43 -15.39 0.63
C VAL A 53 -7.13 -16.73 0.37
N GLY A 54 -6.62 -17.83 0.90
CA GLY A 54 -7.21 -19.16 0.72
C GLY A 54 -8.60 -19.33 1.31
N ALA A 55 -8.95 -18.55 2.34
CA ALA A 55 -10.28 -18.57 2.95
C ALA A 55 -11.35 -17.78 2.18
N ARG A 56 -10.96 -16.96 1.18
CA ARG A 56 -11.91 -16.15 0.40
C ARG A 56 -12.72 -17.02 -0.57
N THR A 57 -14.03 -16.95 -0.47
CA THR A 57 -14.97 -17.60 -1.39
C THR A 57 -15.41 -16.62 -2.48
N GLY A 58 -15.15 -16.95 -3.75
CA GLY A 58 -15.52 -16.12 -4.91
C GLY A 58 -14.37 -15.26 -5.47
N HIS A 59 -13.96 -15.63 -6.68
CA HIS A 59 -13.07 -14.96 -7.63
C HIS A 59 -11.56 -14.77 -7.31
N TYR A 60 -10.78 -15.33 -8.25
CA TYR A 60 -9.39 -15.07 -8.63
C TYR A 60 -8.33 -15.15 -7.53
N MET A 61 -7.89 -16.37 -7.24
CA MET A 61 -6.67 -16.62 -6.48
C MET A 61 -5.78 -17.57 -7.28
N HIS A 62 -4.89 -17.02 -8.11
CA HIS A 62 -3.71 -17.79 -8.49
C HIS A 62 -2.94 -18.06 -7.19
N ARG A 63 -2.69 -19.33 -6.86
CA ARG A 63 -1.98 -19.74 -5.62
C ARG A 63 -0.66 -18.98 -5.41
N ASN A 64 -0.07 -18.48 -6.50
CA ASN A 64 1.21 -17.80 -6.49
C ASN A 64 1.10 -16.27 -6.40
N MET A 65 -0.10 -15.69 -6.26
CA MET A 65 -0.27 -14.24 -6.22
C MET A 65 0.44 -13.65 -5.01
N VAL A 66 0.19 -14.18 -3.81
CA VAL A 66 0.84 -13.70 -2.57
C VAL A 66 2.36 -13.80 -2.69
N ALA A 67 2.86 -14.95 -3.15
CA ALA A 67 4.29 -15.16 -3.38
C ALA A 67 4.89 -14.12 -4.36
N SER A 68 4.22 -13.87 -5.49
CA SER A 68 4.68 -12.89 -6.49
C SER A 68 4.68 -11.44 -5.96
N GLN A 69 3.71 -11.09 -5.11
CA GLN A 69 3.61 -9.76 -4.52
C GLN A 69 4.73 -9.57 -3.50
N ILE A 70 4.99 -10.56 -2.63
CA ILE A 70 6.09 -10.53 -1.65
C ILE A 70 7.44 -10.47 -2.34
N GLN A 71 7.64 -11.24 -3.42
CA GLN A 71 8.88 -11.18 -4.19
C GLN A 71 9.11 -9.81 -4.86
N THR A 72 8.04 -9.11 -5.20
CA THR A 72 8.09 -7.78 -5.84
C THR A 72 8.16 -6.64 -4.79
N LEU A 73 7.86 -6.92 -3.53
CA LEU A 73 7.79 -5.94 -2.46
C LEU A 73 9.19 -5.42 -2.14
N GLU A 74 9.36 -4.12 -2.33
CA GLU A 74 10.51 -3.36 -1.88
C GLU A 74 10.07 -2.54 -0.67
N LEU A 75 10.48 -3.02 0.51
CA LEU A 75 10.09 -2.43 1.79
C LEU A 75 10.46 -0.93 1.83
N PRO A 76 9.58 -0.07 2.36
CA PRO A 76 9.93 1.33 2.60
C PRO A 76 11.10 1.36 3.61
N ALA A 77 12.19 2.02 3.24
CA ALA A 77 13.36 2.08 4.09
C ALA A 77 13.07 2.95 5.33
N PRO A 78 13.46 2.52 6.54
CA PRO A 78 13.19 3.27 7.76
C PRO A 78 13.85 4.66 7.82
N ASP A 79 14.86 4.91 6.99
CA ASP A 79 15.61 6.16 6.90
C ASP A 79 15.15 7.09 5.76
N GLN A 80 14.23 6.65 4.90
CA GLN A 80 13.64 7.47 3.86
C GLN A 80 12.50 8.31 4.45
N THR A 81 12.88 9.38 5.15
CA THR A 81 11.97 10.45 5.64
C THR A 81 11.05 11.02 4.56
N ASN A 82 11.37 10.86 3.28
CA ASN A 82 10.56 11.32 2.15
C ASN A 82 9.46 10.35 1.73
N ASP A 83 9.44 9.11 2.22
CA ASP A 83 8.57 8.10 1.64
C ASP A 83 7.18 8.05 2.29
N CYS A 84 6.80 8.94 3.23
CA CYS A 84 5.47 9.09 3.85
C CYS A 84 4.63 7.79 3.90
N VAL A 85 5.25 6.67 4.32
CA VAL A 85 4.60 5.37 4.46
C VAL A 85 4.48 5.07 5.94
N ILE A 86 3.26 4.85 6.41
CA ILE A 86 3.03 4.31 7.74
C ILE A 86 2.88 2.79 7.66
N THR A 87 3.56 2.08 8.54
CA THR A 87 3.45 0.62 8.63
C THR A 87 2.44 0.26 9.70
N VAL A 88 1.45 -0.56 9.35
CA VAL A 88 0.40 -1.03 10.25
C VAL A 88 0.43 -2.55 10.27
N ASP A 89 0.52 -3.12 11.47
CA ASP A 89 0.44 -4.56 11.69
C ASP A 89 -0.97 -5.07 11.34
N ALA A 90 -1.07 -5.75 10.21
CA ALA A 90 -2.31 -6.29 9.69
C ALA A 90 -2.64 -7.67 10.25
N THR A 91 -1.84 -8.25 11.17
CA THR A 91 -2.17 -9.52 11.82
C THR A 91 -3.30 -9.39 12.85
N LYS A 92 -3.54 -8.17 13.32
CA LYS A 92 -4.53 -7.82 14.34
C LYS A 92 -5.99 -7.84 13.83
N PRO A 93 -6.99 -7.79 14.72
CA PRO A 93 -8.40 -7.61 14.33
C PRO A 93 -8.61 -6.35 13.50
N ILE A 94 -9.56 -6.39 12.56
CA ILE A 94 -9.77 -5.31 11.58
C ILE A 94 -10.02 -3.95 12.24
N GLU A 95 -10.72 -3.92 13.37
CA GLU A 95 -11.01 -2.70 14.13
C GLU A 95 -9.73 -2.06 14.68
N GLU A 96 -8.75 -2.88 15.08
CA GLU A 96 -7.47 -2.41 15.59
C GLU A 96 -6.57 -1.94 14.43
N VAL A 97 -6.57 -2.66 13.31
CA VAL A 97 -5.85 -2.25 12.09
C VAL A 97 -6.34 -0.89 11.62
N VAL A 98 -7.66 -0.69 11.52
CA VAL A 98 -8.27 0.58 11.10
C VAL A 98 -7.93 1.70 12.09
N ARG A 99 -8.02 1.43 13.40
CA ARG A 99 -7.67 2.42 14.43
C ARG A 99 -6.20 2.82 14.37
N SER A 100 -5.31 1.85 14.20
CA SER A 100 -3.86 2.07 14.10
C SER A 100 -3.50 2.91 12.88
N ALA A 101 -4.13 2.63 11.72
CA ALA A 101 -3.96 3.44 10.52
C ALA A 101 -4.48 4.87 10.72
N ALA A 102 -5.70 5.02 11.25
CA ALA A 102 -6.32 6.34 11.43
C ALA A 102 -5.60 7.23 12.46
N THR A 103 -4.85 6.64 13.40
CA THR A 103 -4.10 7.39 14.43
C THR A 103 -2.74 7.90 13.92
N GLN A 104 -2.20 7.26 12.87
CA GLN A 104 -0.86 7.52 12.35
C GLN A 104 -0.84 8.40 11.08
N LEU A 105 -2.01 8.68 10.49
CA LEU A 105 -2.19 9.54 9.29
C LEU A 105 -2.40 11.01 9.66
#